data_AF-A0A1N7K9V7-F1
#
_entry.id   AF-A0A1N7K9V7-F1
#
_cell.length_a   1.000
_cell.length_b   1.000
_cell.length_c   1.000
_cell.angle_alpha   90.00
_cell.angle_beta   90.00
_cell.angle_gamma   90.00
#
_symmetry.space_group_name_H-M   'P 1'
#
loop_
_entity.id
_entity.type
_entity.pdbx_description
1 polymer ?
#
loop_
_entity_poly.entity_id
_entity_poly.type
_entity_poly.pdbx_seq_one_letter_code
_entity_poly.pdbx_strand_id
1 'polypeptide(L)'
;MENMLQNIDLIHRYLSVSIIDQFCLNVDLEGEYIFTQNIISKKIIIATTFTDQILSHPQLKLFLSALIAEINSGRCTVDLLRQRMRHFEEMRQQPVRRII
;
A
#
# COMPACT_ATOMS: atom_id res chain seq x y z
N MET A 1 -14.08 5.82 14.20
CA MET A 1 -12.68 6.01 13.74
C MET A 1 -12.19 4.63 13.38
N GLU A 2 -12.05 4.33 12.08
CA GLU A 2 -11.64 2.99 11.63
C GLU A 2 -10.26 2.63 12.21
N ASN A 3 -10.15 1.43 12.75
CA ASN A 3 -8.95 1.00 13.44
C ASN A 3 -7.95 0.45 12.42
N MET A 4 -6.83 1.15 12.25
CA MET A 4 -5.74 0.75 11.35
C MET A 4 -5.21 -0.66 11.69
N LEU A 5 -5.22 -1.05 12.97
CA LEU A 5 -4.79 -2.37 13.43
C LEU A 5 -5.69 -3.51 12.92
N GLN A 6 -6.98 -3.25 12.73
CA GLN A 6 -7.93 -4.24 12.20
C GLN A 6 -7.80 -4.42 10.69
N ASN A 7 -7.02 -3.56 10.01
CA ASN A 7 -6.90 -3.52 8.56
C ASN A 7 -5.45 -3.68 8.10
N ILE A 8 -4.56 -4.19 8.95
CA ILE A 8 -3.14 -4.41 8.64
C ILE A 8 -3.00 -5.26 7.38
N ASP A 9 -3.69 -6.39 7.31
CA ASP A 9 -3.60 -7.31 6.16
C ASP A 9 -4.10 -6.68 4.87
N LEU A 10 -5.17 -5.89 4.94
CA LEU A 10 -5.71 -5.17 3.79
C LEU A 10 -4.72 -4.09 3.31
N ILE A 11 -4.14 -3.33 4.23
CA ILE A 11 -3.13 -2.32 3.91
C ILE A 11 -1.90 -2.96 3.29
N HIS A 12 -1.39 -4.05 3.88
CA HIS A 12 -0.24 -4.77 3.36
C HIS A 12 -0.50 -5.27 1.93
N ARG A 13 -1.62 -5.96 1.72
CA ARG A 13 -2.04 -6.42 0.38
C ARG A 13 -2.19 -5.27 -0.60
N TYR A 14 -2.78 -4.15 -0.18
CA TYR A 14 -2.94 -2.98 -1.04
C TYR A 14 -1.60 -2.41 -1.48
N LEU A 15 -0.64 -2.26 -0.56
CA LEU A 15 0.69 -1.75 -0.90
C LEU A 15 1.41 -2.70 -1.87
N SER A 16 1.38 -4.01 -1.61
CA SER A 16 1.98 -5.02 -2.50
C SER A 16 1.36 -4.99 -3.91
N VAL A 17 0.02 -4.98 -4.01
CA VAL A 17 -0.68 -4.94 -5.31
C VAL A 17 -0.40 -3.63 -6.04
N SER A 18 -0.37 -2.50 -5.34
CA SER A 18 -0.07 -1.20 -5.94
C SER A 18 1.34 -1.15 -6.54
N ILE A 19 2.32 -1.80 -5.91
CA ILE A 19 3.68 -1.92 -6.44
C ILE A 19 3.70 -2.80 -7.69
N ILE A 20 3.03 -3.96 -7.64
CA ILE A 20 2.94 -4.87 -8.78
C ILE A 20 2.28 -4.17 -9.98
N ASP A 21 1.20 -3.43 -9.74
CA ASP A 21 0.47 -2.71 -10.79
C ASP A 21 1.31 -1.58 -11.42
N GLN A 22 1.96 -0.75 -10.60
CA GLN A 22 2.69 0.43 -11.08
C GLN A 22 4.07 0.09 -11.67
N PHE A 23 4.75 -0.94 -11.17
CA PHE A 23 6.15 -1.23 -11.52
C PHE A 23 6.35 -2.62 -12.15
N CYS A 24 5.33 -3.48 -12.18
CA CYS A 24 5.48 -4.89 -12.55
C CYS A 24 6.53 -5.63 -11.69
N LEU A 25 6.72 -5.20 -10.44
CA LEU A 25 7.68 -5.76 -9.50
C LEU A 25 6.96 -6.45 -8.34
N ASN A 26 7.46 -7.62 -7.95
CA ASN A 26 7.06 -8.24 -6.68
C ASN A 26 8.13 -7.92 -5.63
N VAL A 27 7.75 -7.14 -4.62
CA VAL A 27 8.65 -6.65 -3.59
C VAL A 27 8.16 -7.17 -2.25
N ASP A 28 9.06 -7.79 -1.50
CA ASP A 28 8.79 -8.15 -0.12
C ASP A 28 8.73 -6.89 0.72
N LEU A 29 7.63 -6.71 1.46
CA LEU A 29 7.41 -5.54 2.31
C LEU A 29 7.62 -5.86 3.78
N GLU A 30 8.02 -7.09 4.12
CA GLU A 30 8.38 -7.44 5.49
C GLU A 30 9.55 -6.57 5.97
N GLY A 31 9.36 -5.88 7.10
CA GLY A 31 10.37 -4.98 7.66
C GLY A 31 10.58 -3.66 6.91
N GLU A 32 9.91 -3.42 5.77
CA GLU A 32 10.00 -2.15 5.03
C GLU A 32 9.19 -1.03 5.67
N TYR A 33 8.24 -1.38 6.54
CA TYR A 33 7.51 -0.45 7.37
C TYR A 33 6.99 -1.13 8.64
N ILE A 34 6.59 -0.33 9.62
CA ILE A 34 5.97 -0.78 10.87
C ILE A 34 4.70 0.01 11.18
N PHE A 35 3.75 -0.64 11.85
CA PHE A 35 2.65 0.07 12.50
C PHE A 35 3.10 0.52 13.89
N THR A 36 3.01 1.82 14.17
CA THR A 36 3.43 2.40 15.44
C THR A 36 2.52 3.53 15.86
N GLN A 37 2.58 3.91 17.12
CA GLN A 37 1.81 5.04 17.63
C GLN A 37 2.56 6.36 17.41
N ASN A 38 1.91 7.31 16.75
CA ASN A 38 2.44 8.66 16.66
C ASN A 38 2.51 9.29 18.06
N ILE A 39 3.69 9.78 18.45
CA ILE A 39 3.97 10.24 19.82
C ILE A 39 3.07 11.43 20.21
N ILE A 40 2.77 12.31 19.26
CA ILE A 40 2.01 13.56 19.48
C ILE A 40 0.51 13.29 19.45
N SER A 41 -0.01 12.73 18.36
CA SER A 41 -1.45 12.53 18.15
C SER A 41 -2.01 11.27 18.80
N LYS A 42 -1.16 10.35 19.28
CA LYS A 42 -1.52 9.03 19.83
C LYS A 42 -2.27 8.11 18.86
N LYS A 43 -2.37 8.47 17.58
CA LYS A 43 -2.96 7.64 16.52
C LYS A 43 -1.95 6.60 16.04
N ILE A 44 -2.44 5.42 15.66
CA ILE A 44 -1.63 4.44 14.93
C ILE A 44 -1.35 4.99 13.53
N ILE A 45 -0.08 4.89 13.12
CA ILE A 45 0.44 5.30 11.81
C ILE A 45 1.33 4.19 11.26
N ILE A 46 1.61 4.27 9.97
CA ILE A 46 2.64 3.47 9.30
C ILE A 46 3.92 4.30 9.27
N ALA A 47 5.00 3.82 9.87
CA ALA A 47 6.32 4.42 9.76
C ALA A 47 7.20 3.59 8.82
N THR A 48 7.86 4.25 7.88
CA THR A 48 8.76 3.59 6.92
C THR A 48 10.07 3.19 7.60
N THR A 49 10.51 1.96 7.38
CA THR A 49 11.79 1.41 7.86
C THR A 49 12.62 0.88 6.70
N PHE A 50 12.51 1.57 5.56
CA PHE A 50 13.00 1.09 4.27
C PHE A 50 14.43 0.57 4.32
N THR A 51 14.61 -0.67 3.87
CA THR A 51 15.92 -1.29 3.73
C THR A 51 16.56 -0.91 2.39
N ASP A 52 17.80 -1.37 2.16
CA ASP A 52 18.49 -1.17 0.89
C ASP A 52 17.70 -1.71 -0.32
N GLN A 53 16.79 -2.67 -0.12
CA GLN A 53 15.88 -3.16 -1.17
C GLN A 53 15.03 -2.02 -1.76
N ILE A 54 14.41 -1.20 -0.91
CA ILE A 54 13.60 -0.06 -1.34
C ILE A 54 14.48 1.17 -1.62
N LEU A 55 15.52 1.41 -0.81
CA LEU A 55 16.37 2.59 -0.94
C LEU A 55 17.18 2.60 -2.24
N SER A 56 17.54 1.43 -2.78
CA SER A 56 18.20 1.29 -4.09
C SER A 56 17.29 1.60 -5.30
N HIS A 57 15.98 1.76 -5.08
CA HIS A 57 14.99 2.07 -6.12
C HIS A 57 14.26 3.40 -5.81
N PRO A 58 14.82 4.57 -6.18
CA PRO A 58 14.30 5.87 -5.75
C PRO A 58 12.83 6.13 -6.14
N GLN A 59 12.40 5.63 -7.29
CA GLN A 59 11.01 5.78 -7.75
C GLN A 59 10.03 4.94 -6.91
N LEU A 60 10.42 3.70 -6.60
CA LEU A 60 9.64 2.81 -5.73
C LEU A 60 9.53 3.39 -4.31
N LYS A 61 10.66 3.88 -3.76
CA LYS A 61 10.68 4.58 -2.48
C LYS A 61 9.71 5.75 -2.45
N LEU A 62 9.79 6.64 -3.45
CA LEU A 62 8.92 7.82 -3.53
C LEU A 62 7.45 7.43 -3.60
N PHE A 63 7.12 6.46 -4.46
CA PHE A 63 5.77 5.96 -4.62
C PHE A 63 5.21 5.37 -3.31
N LEU A 64 5.98 4.50 -2.65
CA LEU A 64 5.55 3.83 -1.43
C LEU A 64 5.41 4.83 -0.28
N SER A 65 6.32 5.80 -0.16
CA SER A 65 6.19 6.92 0.78
C SER A 65 4.92 7.73 0.56
N ALA A 66 4.56 8.01 -0.70
CA ALA A 66 3.35 8.76 -1.02
C ALA A 66 2.08 8.00 -0.60
N LEU A 67 1.99 6.71 -0.92
CA LEU A 67 0.85 5.88 -0.50
C LEU A 67 0.71 5.82 1.03
N ILE A 68 1.83 5.61 1.74
CA ILE A 68 1.85 5.61 3.20
C ILE A 68 1.43 6.97 3.77
N ALA A 69 1.87 8.07 3.18
CA ALA A 69 1.48 9.41 3.61
C ALA A 69 -0.02 9.69 3.38
N GLU A 70 -0.61 9.21 2.28
CA GLU A 70 -2.05 9.29 2.04
C GLU A 70 -2.85 8.52 3.09
N ILE A 71 -2.42 7.30 3.44
CA ILE A 71 -3.04 6.48 4.49
C ILE A 71 -2.91 7.19 5.85
N ASN A 72 -1.71 7.62 6.23
CA ASN A 72 -1.45 8.28 7.51
C ASN A 72 -2.19 9.61 7.66
N SER A 73 -2.41 10.34 6.56
CA SER A 73 -3.18 11.59 6.59
C SER A 73 -4.70 11.36 6.64
N GLY A 74 -5.16 10.11 6.54
CA GLY A 74 -6.58 9.76 6.50
C GLY A 74 -7.26 10.10 5.17
N ARG A 75 -6.50 10.53 4.15
CA ARG A 75 -7.00 10.76 2.80
C ARG A 75 -7.33 9.45 2.07
N CYS A 76 -6.64 8.38 2.44
CA CYS A 76 -6.95 7.03 2.00
C CYS A 76 -7.64 6.25 3.14
N THR A 77 -8.98 6.20 3.10
CA THR A 77 -9.78 5.45 4.08
C THR A 77 -9.79 3.96 3.76
N VAL A 78 -10.20 3.13 4.71
CA VAL A 78 -10.29 1.68 4.49
C VAL A 78 -11.31 1.34 3.40
N ASP A 79 -12.43 2.06 3.34
CA ASP A 79 -13.41 1.89 2.26
C ASP A 79 -12.82 2.23 0.89
N LEU A 80 -11.99 3.28 0.79
CA LEU A 80 -11.28 3.60 -0.44
C LEU A 80 -10.26 2.51 -0.81
N LEU A 81 -9.53 1.96 0.17
CA LEU A 81 -8.63 0.83 -0.03
C LEU A 81 -9.39 -0.39 -0.57
N ARG A 82 -10.53 -0.73 0.03
CA ARG A 82 -11.39 -1.84 -0.43
C ARG A 82 -11.89 -1.60 -1.85
N GLN A 83 -12.32 -0.38 -2.17
CA GLN A 83 -12.77 -0.03 -3.52
C GLN A 83 -11.63 -0.18 -4.54
N ARG A 84 -10.43 0.33 -4.24
CA ARG A 84 -9.25 0.18 -5.11
C ARG A 84 -8.87 -1.29 -5.28
N MET A 85 -8.90 -2.08 -4.20
CA MET A 85 -8.64 -3.52 -4.26
C MET A 85 -9.61 -4.27 -5.17
N ARG A 86 -10.91 -3.97 -5.11
CA ARG A 86 -11.90 -4.55 -6.03
C ARG A 86 -11.61 -4.19 -7.48
N HIS A 87 -11.24 -2.94 -7.74
CA HIS A 87 -10.88 -2.49 -9.08
C HIS A 87 -9.66 -3.26 -9.63
N PHE A 88 -8.62 -3.50 -8.81
CA PHE A 88 -7.48 -4.34 -9.22
C PHE A 88 -7.90 -5.78 -9.54
N GLU A 89 -8.80 -6.36 -8.74
CA GLU A 89 -9.35 -7.71 -8.99
C GLU A 89 -10.17 -7.77 -10.27
N GLU A 90 -11.01 -6.76 -10.54
CA GLU A 90 -11.82 -6.64 -11.76
C GLU A 90 -10.94 -6.49 -13.00
N MET A 91 -9.90 -5.65 -12.95
CA MET A 91 -8.96 -5.50 -14.07
C MET A 91 -8.21 -6.81 -14.37
N ARG A 92 -7.86 -7.59 -13.34
CA ARG A 92 -7.25 -8.92 -13.52
C ARG A 92 -8.20 -9.96 -14.11
N GLN A 93 -9.51 -9.80 -13.90
CA GLN A 93 -10.54 -10.75 -14.38
C GLN A 93 -11.05 -10.43 -15.79
N GLN A 94 -10.67 -9.30 -16.40
CA GLN A 94 -11.05 -9.03 -17.78
C GLN A 94 -10.38 -10.06 -18.71
N PRO A 95 -11.16 -10.89 -19.43
CA PRO A 95 -10.58 -11.79 -20.41
C PRO A 95 -9.92 -10.94 -21.48
N VAL A 96 -8.65 -11.25 -21.78
CA VAL A 96 -7.95 -10.72 -22.95
C VAL A 96 -8.86 -10.97 -24.13
N ARG A 97 -9.53 -9.93 -24.63
CA ARG A 97 -10.30 -10.00 -25.86
C ARG A 97 -9.27 -10.31 -26.94
N ARG A 98 -9.14 -11.60 -27.30
CA ARG A 98 -8.45 -12.00 -28.51
C ARG A 98 -9.17 -11.30 -29.65
N ILE A 99 -8.52 -10.27 -30.19
CA ILE A 99 -8.86 -9.75 -31.51
C ILE A 99 -8.49 -10.92 -32.44
N ILE A 100 -9.52 -11.58 -32.98
CA ILE A 100 -9.42 -12.58 -34.05
C ILE A 100 -9.34 -11.81 -35.37
#